data_AF-A0A3Q0STN4-F1
#
_entry.id   AF-A0A3Q0STN4-F1
#
_cell.length_a   1.000
_cell.length_b   1.000
_cell.length_c   1.000
_cell.angle_alpha   90.00
_cell.angle_beta   90.00
_cell.angle_gamma   90.00
#
_symmetry.space_group_name_H-M   'P 1'
#
loop_
_entity.id
_entity.type
_entity.pdbx_description
1 polymer ?
#
loop_
_entity_poly.entity_id
_entity_poly.type
_entity_poly.pdbx_seq_one_letter_code
_entity_poly.pdbx_strand_id
1 'polypeptide(L)'
;MAQTSLLQGKRFYCREWVFHKIQHCLQEKTNNLSGVISTPNKQPPLTPGGGASNPGSLTAGSAKSGSSWGVLLVGGPGSGKTALCTELLWPTSVQGTHRGLHQQSLAFHFCRADDSDTLCVGGFIRGLVTQICHSGLVPGYEEKVRDPAVQSTLQPGECERNPTEAFKRCVLLPLLSVKPPQQALFLLVDSIDEGCQLGEGEQRSSPGSPRTIAELLASHHEFLPPWLLLICSARRQNKAITKLFTGKCVCVCVTHLGDVFF
;
A
#
# COMPACT_ATOMS: atom_id res chain seq x y z
N MET A 1 -13.83 15.07 10.61
CA MET A 1 -12.95 16.18 11.05
C MET A 1 -12.08 16.55 9.85
N ALA A 2 -11.95 17.84 9.53
CA ALA A 2 -11.10 18.27 8.42
C ALA A 2 -9.64 17.90 8.74
N GLN A 3 -9.11 16.89 8.05
CA GLN A 3 -7.72 16.47 8.20
C GLN A 3 -6.85 17.45 7.40
N THR A 4 -6.25 18.40 8.12
CA THR A 4 -5.38 19.44 7.57
C THR A 4 -3.90 19.05 7.72
N SER A 5 -3.05 19.57 6.84
CA SER A 5 -1.61 19.32 6.88
C SER A 5 -1.00 19.67 8.25
N LEU A 6 -0.28 18.73 8.87
CA LEU A 6 0.58 18.98 10.04
C LEU A 6 1.72 19.98 9.76
N LEU A 7 1.92 20.33 8.48
CA LEU A 7 2.89 21.31 8.01
C LEU A 7 2.27 22.66 7.68
N GLN A 8 0.98 22.90 7.99
CA GLN A 8 0.36 24.19 7.75
C GLN A 8 1.16 25.31 8.46
N GLY A 9 1.75 26.22 7.67
CA GLY A 9 2.61 27.30 8.16
C GLY A 9 4.09 26.93 8.40
N LYS A 10 4.51 25.69 8.13
CA LYS A 10 5.91 25.24 8.24
C LYS A 10 6.49 24.95 6.86
N ARG A 11 7.74 25.33 6.63
CA ARG A 11 8.43 25.01 5.37
C ARG A 11 8.94 23.57 5.39
N PHE A 12 8.55 22.79 4.38
CA PHE A 12 9.10 21.47 4.11
C PHE A 12 10.32 21.60 3.18
N TYR A 13 11.45 21.02 3.56
CA TYR A 13 12.69 21.12 2.81
C TYR A 13 13.33 19.75 2.58
N CYS A 14 13.92 19.56 1.38
CA CYS A 14 14.98 18.60 1.09
C CYS A 14 14.61 17.10 1.12
N ARG A 15 13.47 16.72 0.53
CA ARG A 15 13.05 15.30 0.38
C ARG A 15 12.44 14.98 -0.99
N GLU A 16 12.64 15.85 -1.97
CA GLU A 16 12.04 15.77 -3.29
C GLU A 16 12.31 14.44 -3.98
N TRP A 17 13.52 13.90 -3.82
CA TRP A 17 13.92 12.60 -4.37
C TRP A 17 13.02 11.44 -3.89
N VAL A 18 12.46 11.51 -2.68
CA VAL A 18 11.54 10.48 -2.17
C VAL A 18 10.23 10.54 -2.96
N PHE A 19 9.71 11.74 -3.23
CA PHE A 19 8.52 11.91 -4.08
C PHE A 19 8.77 11.42 -5.50
N HIS A 20 9.97 11.64 -6.06
CA HIS A 20 10.35 11.05 -7.35
C HIS A 20 10.29 9.53 -7.33
N LYS A 21 10.79 8.88 -6.26
CA LYS A 21 10.73 7.42 -6.14
C LYS A 21 9.31 6.89 -5.99
N ILE A 22 8.48 7.53 -5.16
CA ILE A 22 7.07 7.16 -5.01
C ILE A 22 6.34 7.32 -6.36
N GLN A 23 6.56 8.44 -7.05
CA GLN A 23 6.02 8.71 -8.37
C GLN A 23 6.45 7.65 -9.39
N HIS A 24 7.72 7.26 -9.39
CA HIS A 24 8.24 6.19 -10.25
C HIS A 24 7.51 4.86 -9.99
N CYS A 25 7.35 4.46 -8.72
CA CYS A 25 6.64 3.23 -8.37
C CYS A 25 5.18 3.26 -8.86
N LEU A 26 4.49 4.41 -8.72
CA LEU A 26 3.13 4.59 -9.22
C LEU A 26 3.06 4.54 -10.74
N GLN A 27 4.04 5.14 -11.43
CA GLN A 27 4.14 5.09 -12.89
C GLN A 27 4.41 3.67 -13.41
N GLU A 28 5.33 2.93 -12.80
CA GLU A 28 5.57 1.52 -13.16
C GLU A 28 4.30 0.68 -12.99
N LYS A 29 3.59 0.85 -11.88
CA LYS A 29 2.33 0.15 -11.61
C LYS A 29 1.23 0.53 -12.61
N THR A 30 1.16 1.80 -13.00
CA THR A 30 0.26 2.31 -14.06
C THR A 30 0.62 1.75 -15.43
N ASN A 31 1.90 1.66 -15.77
CA ASN A 31 2.34 1.08 -17.04
C ASN A 31 2.00 -0.41 -17.12
N ASN A 32 2.18 -1.15 -16.02
CA ASN A 32 1.81 -2.57 -15.94
C ASN A 32 0.30 -2.80 -16.11
N LEU A 33 -0.56 -1.87 -15.67
CA LEU A 33 -2.00 -1.91 -15.94
C LEU A 33 -2.31 -1.83 -17.44
N SER A 34 -1.62 -0.94 -18.16
CA SER A 34 -1.83 -0.74 -19.59
C SER A 34 -1.30 -1.89 -20.46
N GLY A 35 -0.20 -2.53 -20.04
CA GLY A 35 0.42 -3.65 -20.77
C GLY A 35 -0.43 -4.93 -20.81
N VAL A 36 -1.38 -5.09 -19.89
CA VAL A 36 -2.34 -6.22 -19.88
C VAL A 36 -3.45 -6.05 -20.92
N ILE A 37 -3.69 -4.83 -21.43
CA ILE A 37 -4.79 -4.53 -22.38
C ILE A 37 -4.32 -4.63 -23.85
N SER A 38 -3.01 -4.63 -24.11
CA SER A 38 -2.46 -4.76 -25.46
C SER A 38 -2.17 -6.22 -25.83
N THR A 39 -3.19 -6.96 -26.28
CA THR A 39 -3.00 -8.09 -27.21
C THR A 39 -2.97 -7.56 -28.65
N PRO A 40 -1.83 -7.49 -29.35
CA PRO A 40 -1.86 -7.35 -30.79
C PRO A 40 -2.20 -8.72 -31.38
N ASN A 41 -3.44 -8.88 -31.81
CA ASN A 41 -3.87 -9.98 -32.67
C ASN A 41 -3.08 -9.87 -33.99
N LYS A 42 -2.00 -10.63 -34.13
CA LYS A 42 -1.26 -10.77 -35.39
C LYS A 42 -1.50 -12.19 -35.91
N GLN A 43 -2.51 -12.32 -36.77
CA GLN A 43 -2.69 -13.48 -37.63
C GLN A 43 -1.38 -13.76 -38.41
N PRO A 44 -0.89 -15.00 -38.45
CA PRO A 44 0.21 -15.36 -39.35
C PRO A 44 -0.31 -15.57 -40.79
N PRO A 45 0.36 -15.05 -41.82
CA PRO A 45 0.12 -15.47 -43.21
C PRO A 45 0.66 -16.87 -43.44
N LEU A 46 -0.11 -17.69 -44.15
CA LEU A 46 0.25 -19.02 -44.63
C LEU A 46 1.28 -18.94 -45.77
N THR A 47 2.39 -19.67 -45.67
CA THR A 47 3.14 -20.19 -46.83
C THR A 47 3.68 -21.60 -46.54
N PRO A 48 3.71 -22.51 -47.53
CA PRO A 48 4.24 -23.87 -47.38
C PRO A 48 5.69 -23.98 -47.89
N GLY A 49 6.53 -24.74 -47.20
CA GLY A 49 7.87 -25.11 -47.70
C GLY A 49 8.72 -25.81 -46.64
N GLY A 50 9.12 -27.06 -46.91
CA GLY A 50 9.74 -27.98 -45.95
C GLY A 50 11.24 -27.81 -45.69
N GLY A 51 11.74 -28.63 -44.76
CA GLY A 51 13.17 -28.80 -44.48
C GLY A 51 13.45 -29.05 -42.99
N ALA A 52 14.00 -30.22 -42.68
CA ALA A 52 14.28 -30.74 -41.34
C ALA A 52 15.40 -30.00 -40.58
N SER A 53 15.33 -29.93 -39.24
CA SER A 53 16.32 -30.50 -38.30
C SER A 53 16.17 -30.02 -36.84
N ASN A 54 16.35 -31.00 -35.94
CA ASN A 54 16.78 -30.98 -34.53
C ASN A 54 15.75 -30.86 -33.38
N PRO A 55 15.81 -31.80 -32.39
CA PRO A 55 15.04 -31.76 -31.15
C PRO A 55 15.85 -31.18 -29.98
N GLY A 56 15.13 -30.58 -29.02
CA GLY A 56 15.53 -30.56 -27.62
C GLY A 56 16.22 -29.30 -27.09
N SER A 57 15.44 -28.34 -26.60
CA SER A 57 15.66 -27.70 -25.29
C SER A 57 14.47 -26.78 -24.97
N LEU A 58 13.51 -27.32 -24.21
CA LEU A 58 12.40 -26.56 -23.66
C LEU A 58 12.87 -25.80 -22.42
N THR A 59 12.94 -24.49 -22.56
CA THR A 59 12.39 -23.48 -21.63
C THR A 59 12.71 -23.61 -20.13
N ALA A 60 13.59 -22.74 -19.66
CA ALA A 60 13.39 -22.05 -18.38
C ALA A 60 13.80 -20.58 -18.55
N GLY A 61 13.04 -19.87 -19.39
CA GLY A 61 13.08 -18.42 -19.41
C GLY A 61 12.54 -17.92 -18.08
N SER A 62 13.46 -17.56 -17.18
CA SER A 62 13.15 -16.94 -15.90
C SER A 62 12.43 -15.61 -16.16
N ALA A 63 11.10 -15.64 -16.11
CA ALA A 63 10.30 -14.44 -16.00
C ALA A 63 10.72 -13.75 -14.70
N LYS A 64 11.39 -12.60 -14.79
CA LYS A 64 11.68 -11.75 -13.63
C LYS A 64 10.36 -11.25 -13.05
N SER A 65 9.79 -12.06 -12.15
CA SER A 65 8.67 -11.70 -11.28
C SER A 65 9.19 -10.83 -10.15
N GLY A 66 8.51 -9.71 -9.89
CA GLY A 66 8.69 -8.94 -8.67
C GLY A 66 8.51 -7.44 -8.84
N SER A 67 7.36 -6.97 -9.37
CA SER A 67 6.97 -5.59 -9.11
C SER A 67 6.68 -5.48 -7.61
N SER A 68 7.42 -4.62 -6.90
CA SER A 68 7.25 -4.38 -5.47
C SER A 68 5.82 -3.96 -5.16
N TRP A 69 5.19 -4.56 -4.15
CA TRP A 69 3.82 -4.21 -3.78
C TRP A 69 3.72 -2.88 -3.01
N GLY A 70 4.85 -2.34 -2.53
CA GLY A 70 4.85 -1.13 -1.71
C GLY A 70 6.18 -0.39 -1.58
N VAL A 71 6.16 0.67 -0.78
CA VAL A 71 7.31 1.49 -0.37
C VAL A 71 7.32 1.57 1.16
N LEU A 72 8.45 1.26 1.81
CA LEU A 72 8.62 1.41 3.25
C LEU A 72 9.62 2.53 3.55
N LEU A 73 9.13 3.61 4.14
CA LEU A 73 9.91 4.75 4.60
C LEU A 73 10.51 4.45 5.98
N VAL A 74 11.82 4.28 6.07
CA VAL A 74 12.51 3.89 7.31
C VAL A 74 13.40 5.02 7.81
N GLY A 75 13.37 5.38 9.09
CA GLY A 75 14.23 6.46 9.58
C GLY A 75 14.20 6.61 11.09
N GLY A 76 15.20 7.30 11.65
CA GLY A 76 15.21 7.61 13.09
C GLY A 76 14.06 8.52 13.52
N PRO A 77 13.79 8.65 14.83
CA PRO A 77 12.94 9.72 15.36
C PRO A 77 13.41 11.09 14.85
N GLY A 78 12.48 12.00 14.57
CA GLY A 78 12.80 13.34 14.06
C GLY A 78 13.30 13.41 12.60
N SER A 79 13.40 12.29 11.89
CA SER A 79 13.89 12.31 10.50
C SER A 79 12.93 12.92 9.47
N GLY A 80 11.69 13.21 9.88
CA GLY A 80 10.69 13.87 9.04
C GLY A 80 9.79 12.92 8.23
N LYS A 81 9.70 11.64 8.58
CA LYS A 81 8.80 10.67 7.90
C LYS A 81 7.34 11.12 7.88
N THR A 82 6.78 11.42 9.05
CA THR A 82 5.40 11.90 9.18
C THR A 82 5.18 13.23 8.43
N ALA A 83 6.17 14.12 8.44
CA ALA A 83 6.13 15.34 7.63
C ALA A 83 6.08 15.03 6.13
N LEU A 84 6.86 14.06 5.66
CA LEU A 84 6.85 13.61 4.27
C LEU A 84 5.50 12.98 3.89
N CYS A 85 4.95 12.11 4.74
CA CYS A 85 3.62 11.54 4.55
C CYS A 85 2.54 12.64 4.48
N THR A 86 2.64 13.64 5.35
CA THR A 86 1.72 14.78 5.37
C THR A 86 1.83 15.60 4.08
N GLU A 87 3.04 15.91 3.62
CA GLU A 87 3.27 16.65 2.37
C GLU A 87 2.82 15.85 1.13
N LEU A 88 2.87 14.52 1.18
CA LEU A 88 2.36 13.66 0.12
C LEU A 88 0.83 13.74 0.00
N LEU A 89 0.11 13.77 1.13
CA LEU A 89 -1.35 13.80 1.20
C LEU A 89 -1.92 15.21 1.01
N TRP A 90 -1.28 16.19 1.62
CA TRP A 90 -1.70 17.59 1.65
C TRP A 90 -0.50 18.49 1.36
N PRO A 91 -0.11 18.60 0.07
CA PRO A 91 1.07 19.35 -0.30
C PRO A 91 0.91 20.82 0.07
N THR A 92 1.96 21.35 0.70
CA THR A 92 2.06 22.78 1.05
C THR A 92 3.04 23.51 0.14
N SER A 93 3.94 22.78 -0.52
CA SER A 93 4.89 23.32 -1.50
C SER A 93 4.31 23.37 -2.93
N VAL A 94 4.74 24.37 -3.71
CA VAL A 94 4.35 24.49 -5.13
C VAL A 94 4.76 23.25 -5.92
N GLN A 95 5.95 22.72 -5.64
CA GLN A 95 6.47 21.50 -6.25
C GLN A 95 5.63 20.28 -5.89
N GLY A 96 5.21 20.14 -4.62
CA GLY A 96 4.32 19.06 -4.17
C GLY A 96 2.97 19.10 -4.87
N THR A 97 2.37 20.29 -4.99
CA THR A 97 1.11 20.49 -5.70
C THR A 97 1.24 20.15 -7.19
N HIS A 98 2.30 20.61 -7.85
CA HIS A 98 2.53 20.35 -9.28
C HIS A 98 2.76 18.86 -9.60
N ARG A 99 3.27 18.06 -8.66
CA ARG A 99 3.42 16.61 -8.86
C ARG A 99 2.08 15.87 -8.89
N GLY A 100 1.03 16.42 -8.27
CA GLY A 100 -0.31 15.82 -8.26
C GLY A 100 -0.45 14.51 -7.49
N LEU A 101 0.57 14.07 -6.73
CA LEU A 101 0.55 12.77 -6.05
C LEU A 101 -0.64 12.64 -5.07
N HIS A 102 -1.02 13.71 -4.38
CA HIS A 102 -2.19 13.72 -3.50
C HIS A 102 -3.49 13.23 -4.17
N GLN A 103 -3.64 13.41 -5.49
CA GLN A 103 -4.81 12.98 -6.26
C GLN A 103 -4.87 11.45 -6.45
N GLN A 104 -3.76 10.76 -6.21
CA GLN A 104 -3.67 9.30 -6.25
C GLN A 104 -3.82 8.67 -4.85
N SER A 105 -4.08 9.46 -3.81
CA SER A 105 -4.30 8.96 -2.46
C SER A 105 -5.69 8.33 -2.35
N LEU A 106 -5.73 7.01 -2.16
CA LEU A 106 -6.98 6.29 -1.96
C LEU A 106 -7.47 6.36 -0.51
N ALA A 107 -6.55 6.16 0.42
CA ALA A 107 -6.79 6.21 1.86
C ALA A 107 -5.46 6.39 2.60
N PHE A 108 -5.54 6.82 3.85
CA PHE A 108 -4.40 6.97 4.73
C PHE A 108 -4.73 6.69 6.18
N HIS A 109 -3.70 6.37 6.97
CA HIS A 109 -3.83 6.15 8.40
C HIS A 109 -2.55 6.58 9.12
N PHE A 110 -2.69 7.25 10.26
CA PHE A 110 -1.57 7.66 11.11
C PHE A 110 -1.66 6.90 12.42
N CYS A 111 -0.75 5.95 12.64
CA CYS A 111 -0.65 5.25 13.91
C CYS A 111 0.01 6.17 14.93
N ARG A 112 -0.57 6.27 16.12
CA ARG A 112 -0.04 7.11 17.20
C ARG A 112 0.02 6.31 18.50
N ALA A 113 1.18 6.26 19.14
CA ALA A 113 1.35 5.55 20.41
C ALA A 113 0.56 6.16 21.58
N ASP A 114 0.18 7.43 21.50
CA ASP A 114 -0.62 8.13 22.51
C ASP A 114 -2.14 7.97 22.31
N ASP A 115 -2.57 7.31 21.23
CA ASP A 115 -3.98 7.15 20.89
C ASP A 115 -4.27 5.70 20.48
N SER A 116 -4.84 4.93 21.41
CA SER A 116 -5.16 3.51 21.22
C SER A 116 -6.16 3.26 20.09
N ASP A 117 -7.02 4.23 19.76
CA ASP A 117 -8.01 4.07 18.70
C ASP A 117 -7.32 4.01 17.33
N THR A 118 -6.21 4.74 17.17
CA THR A 118 -5.39 4.69 15.95
C THR A 118 -4.59 3.39 15.82
N LEU A 119 -4.44 2.62 16.90
CA LEU A 119 -3.74 1.33 16.87
C LEU A 119 -4.71 0.14 16.71
N CYS A 120 -6.01 0.38 16.89
CA CYS A 120 -7.05 -0.64 16.75
C CYS A 120 -7.16 -1.13 15.29
N VAL A 121 -6.93 -2.43 15.07
CA VAL A 121 -6.99 -3.04 13.73
C VAL A 121 -8.41 -2.94 13.13
N GLY A 122 -9.46 -3.17 13.93
CA GLY A 122 -10.84 -3.01 13.48
C GLY A 122 -11.18 -1.55 13.13
N GLY A 123 -10.71 -0.62 13.95
CA GLY A 123 -10.82 0.83 13.69
C GLY A 123 -10.13 1.24 12.39
N PHE A 124 -8.92 0.73 12.15
CA PHE A 124 -8.19 0.91 10.90
C PHE A 124 -8.99 0.41 9.69
N ILE A 125 -9.50 -0.82 9.72
CA ILE A 125 -10.29 -1.41 8.62
C ILE A 125 -11.52 -0.54 8.31
N ARG A 126 -12.32 -0.18 9.33
CA ARG A 126 -13.49 0.69 9.15
C ARG A 126 -13.12 2.07 8.60
N GLY A 127 -12.00 2.62 9.07
CA GLY A 127 -11.44 3.88 8.59
C GLY A 127 -11.06 3.83 7.11
N LEU A 128 -10.45 2.73 6.65
CA LEU A 128 -10.17 2.51 5.23
C LEU A 128 -11.44 2.45 4.41
N VAL A 129 -12.42 1.64 4.81
CA VAL A 129 -13.69 1.50 4.08
C VAL A 129 -14.36 2.86 3.92
N THR A 130 -14.42 3.63 5.01
CA THR A 130 -14.99 4.98 4.99
C THR A 130 -14.23 5.86 4.00
N GLN A 131 -12.90 5.94 4.07
CA GLN A 131 -12.12 6.77 3.15
C GLN A 131 -12.27 6.35 1.68
N ILE A 132 -12.24 5.05 1.38
CA ILE A 132 -12.38 4.55 0.01
C ILE A 132 -13.76 4.93 -0.55
N CYS A 133 -14.84 4.73 0.22
CA CYS A 133 -16.19 5.14 -0.18
C CYS A 133 -16.29 6.64 -0.49
N HIS A 134 -15.63 7.48 0.32
CA HIS A 134 -15.66 8.94 0.14
C HIS A 134 -14.69 9.44 -0.94
N SER A 135 -13.70 8.64 -1.34
CA SER A 135 -12.65 9.06 -2.29
C SER A 135 -13.18 9.36 -3.69
N GLY A 136 -14.22 8.65 -4.13
CA GLY A 136 -14.70 8.68 -5.52
C GLY A 136 -13.70 8.11 -6.56
N LEU A 137 -12.52 7.64 -6.13
CA LEU A 137 -11.44 7.18 -7.02
C LEU A 137 -11.64 5.75 -7.53
N VAL A 138 -12.52 4.98 -6.87
CA VAL A 138 -12.81 3.58 -7.19
C VAL A 138 -14.32 3.36 -7.36
N PRO A 139 -14.87 3.70 -8.55
CA PRO A 139 -16.29 3.54 -8.81
C PRO A 139 -16.75 2.09 -8.61
N GLY A 140 -17.91 1.92 -7.98
CA GLY A 140 -18.50 0.61 -7.69
C GLY A 140 -18.04 -0.02 -6.36
N TYR A 141 -17.00 0.50 -5.70
CA TYR A 141 -16.58 -0.03 -4.39
C TYR A 141 -17.67 0.13 -3.33
N GLU A 142 -18.31 1.30 -3.28
CA GLU A 142 -19.36 1.59 -2.30
C GLU A 142 -20.55 0.62 -2.42
N GLU A 143 -20.97 0.27 -3.63
CA GLU A 143 -22.06 -0.67 -3.87
C GLU A 143 -21.72 -2.07 -3.30
N LYS A 144 -20.47 -2.53 -3.47
CA LYS A 144 -20.01 -3.80 -2.92
C LYS A 144 -20.02 -3.80 -1.39
N VAL A 145 -19.65 -2.67 -0.78
CA VAL A 145 -19.61 -2.53 0.68
C VAL A 145 -21.01 -2.40 1.27
N ARG A 146 -22.00 -1.90 0.53
CA ARG A 146 -23.41 -1.81 0.98
C ARG A 146 -24.12 -3.17 1.13
N ASP A 147 -23.51 -4.27 0.68
CA ASP A 147 -24.02 -5.62 0.92
C ASP A 147 -24.24 -5.87 2.43
N PRO A 148 -25.44 -6.32 2.87
CA PRO A 148 -25.73 -6.58 4.28
C PRO A 148 -24.73 -7.51 4.98
N ALA A 149 -24.18 -8.51 4.28
CA ALA A 149 -23.19 -9.43 4.85
C ALA A 149 -21.84 -8.72 5.12
N VAL A 150 -21.45 -7.80 4.23
CA VAL A 150 -20.25 -6.97 4.40
C VAL A 150 -20.47 -5.96 5.53
N GLN A 151 -21.64 -5.32 5.57
CA GLN A 151 -22.01 -4.38 6.63
C GLN A 151 -22.06 -5.04 8.01
N SER A 152 -22.55 -6.28 8.11
CA SER A 152 -22.54 -7.03 9.36
C SER A 152 -21.11 -7.28 9.86
N THR A 153 -20.17 -7.54 8.94
CA THR A 153 -18.76 -7.76 9.28
C THR A 153 -18.06 -6.46 9.70
N LEU A 154 -18.54 -5.30 9.22
CA LEU A 154 -18.02 -3.98 9.57
C LEU A 154 -18.51 -3.43 10.91
N GLN A 155 -19.48 -4.08 11.56
CA GLN A 155 -19.98 -3.61 12.85
C GLN A 155 -18.86 -3.57 13.90
N PRO A 156 -18.82 -2.55 14.77
CA PRO A 156 -17.94 -2.55 15.93
C PRO A 156 -18.15 -3.83 16.76
N GLY A 157 -17.06 -4.46 17.18
CA GLY A 157 -17.06 -5.76 17.86
C GLY A 157 -16.87 -6.93 16.89
N GLU A 158 -17.67 -7.03 15.82
CA GLU A 158 -17.53 -8.10 14.82
C GLU A 158 -16.24 -7.96 14.01
N CYS A 159 -15.90 -6.72 13.62
CA CYS A 159 -14.67 -6.42 12.90
C CYS A 159 -13.42 -6.77 13.75
N GLU A 160 -13.46 -6.45 15.05
CA GLU A 160 -12.40 -6.76 16.02
C GLU A 160 -12.31 -8.26 16.33
N ARG A 161 -13.45 -8.97 16.30
CA ARG A 161 -13.50 -10.41 16.55
C ARG A 161 -12.78 -11.21 15.45
N ASN A 162 -12.86 -10.75 14.20
CA ASN A 162 -12.18 -11.40 13.08
C ASN A 162 -11.61 -10.37 12.08
N PRO A 163 -10.47 -9.73 12.41
CA PRO A 163 -9.90 -8.65 11.59
C PRO A 163 -9.42 -9.15 10.22
N THR A 164 -8.98 -10.41 10.13
CA THR A 164 -8.58 -11.04 8.87
C THR A 164 -9.76 -11.14 7.90
N GLU A 165 -10.89 -11.71 8.33
CA GLU A 165 -12.07 -11.83 7.48
C GLU A 165 -12.71 -10.48 7.19
N ALA A 166 -12.71 -9.56 8.16
CA ALA A 166 -13.15 -8.18 7.93
C ALA A 166 -12.30 -7.47 6.87
N PHE A 167 -10.97 -7.56 6.95
CA PHE A 167 -10.11 -6.96 5.94
C PHE A 167 -10.33 -7.57 4.55
N LYS A 168 -10.49 -8.89 4.46
CA LYS A 168 -10.81 -9.56 3.19
C LYS A 168 -12.14 -9.13 2.61
N ARG A 169 -13.23 -9.24 3.39
CA ARG A 169 -14.59 -9.00 2.89
C ARG A 169 -14.91 -7.54 2.65
N CYS A 170 -14.30 -6.65 3.44
CA CYS A 170 -14.65 -5.24 3.42
C CYS A 170 -13.66 -4.40 2.61
N VAL A 171 -12.40 -4.85 2.46
CA VAL A 171 -11.37 -4.10 1.72
C VAL A 171 -10.91 -4.88 0.49
N LEU A 172 -10.31 -6.07 0.64
CA LEU A 172 -9.65 -6.76 -0.47
C LEU A 172 -10.61 -7.22 -1.56
N LEU A 173 -11.63 -8.02 -1.20
CA LEU A 173 -12.56 -8.59 -2.17
C LEU A 173 -13.36 -7.50 -2.91
N PRO A 174 -13.89 -6.45 -2.25
CA PRO A 174 -14.52 -5.35 -2.96
C PRO A 174 -13.55 -4.66 -3.93
N LEU A 175 -12.32 -4.34 -3.51
CA LEU A 175 -11.32 -3.70 -4.36
C LEU A 175 -10.84 -4.57 -5.55
N LEU A 176 -10.84 -5.89 -5.39
CA LEU A 176 -10.52 -6.83 -6.48
C LEU A 176 -11.69 -7.01 -7.46
N SER A 177 -12.93 -6.80 -7.00
CA SER A 177 -14.15 -7.00 -7.79
C SER A 177 -14.53 -5.82 -8.68
N VAL A 178 -13.94 -4.65 -8.45
CA VAL A 178 -14.21 -3.40 -9.19
C VAL A 178 -13.25 -3.25 -10.37
N LYS A 179 -13.66 -2.45 -11.37
CA LYS A 179 -12.79 -2.14 -12.50
C LYS A 179 -11.55 -1.36 -12.01
N PRO A 180 -10.34 -1.73 -12.44
CA PRO A 180 -9.13 -0.97 -12.10
C PRO A 180 -9.24 0.51 -12.52
N PRO A 181 -8.73 1.45 -11.70
CA PRO A 181 -8.64 2.86 -12.08
C PRO A 181 -7.68 3.07 -13.25
N GLN A 182 -7.79 4.23 -13.93
CA GLN A 182 -6.94 4.59 -15.08
C GLN A 182 -5.46 4.79 -14.70
N GLN A 183 -5.20 5.10 -13.44
CA GLN A 183 -3.87 5.29 -12.87
C GLN A 183 -3.75 4.52 -11.56
N ALA A 184 -2.53 4.12 -11.21
CA ALA A 184 -2.27 3.52 -9.91
C ALA A 184 -2.63 4.50 -8.78
N LEU A 185 -3.12 3.94 -7.68
CA LEU A 185 -3.46 4.67 -6.46
C LEU A 185 -2.57 4.18 -5.31
N PHE A 186 -2.53 4.90 -4.19
CA PHE A 186 -1.83 4.44 -2.99
C PHE A 186 -2.66 4.48 -1.72
N LEU A 187 -2.33 3.55 -0.82
CA LEU A 187 -2.74 3.53 0.58
C LEU A 187 -1.53 3.91 1.44
N LEU A 188 -1.65 4.93 2.28
CA LEU A 188 -0.57 5.38 3.17
C LEU A 188 -0.80 4.96 4.63
N VAL A 189 0.19 4.37 5.29
CA VAL A 189 0.16 4.06 6.72
C VAL A 189 1.41 4.61 7.40
N ASP A 190 1.27 5.73 8.10
CA ASP A 190 2.37 6.34 8.85
C ASP A 190 2.58 5.66 10.20
N SER A 191 3.84 5.50 10.59
CA SER A 191 4.30 5.02 11.90
C SER A 191 3.72 3.65 12.27
N ILE A 192 3.71 2.72 11.31
CA ILE A 192 3.12 1.39 11.46
C ILE A 192 3.75 0.54 12.58
N ASP A 193 4.92 0.96 13.07
CA ASP A 193 5.65 0.33 14.16
C ASP A 193 5.17 0.71 15.58
N GLU A 194 4.32 1.73 15.73
CA GLU A 194 3.83 2.19 17.05
C GLU A 194 2.93 1.14 17.74
N GLY A 195 2.23 0.30 16.97
CA GLY A 195 1.41 -0.80 17.50
C GLY A 195 2.20 -2.04 17.90
N CYS A 196 3.49 -2.11 17.54
CA CYS A 196 4.36 -3.25 17.83
C CYS A 196 5.10 -3.04 19.16
N GLN A 197 4.38 -3.07 20.28
CA GLN A 197 5.03 -3.15 21.60
C GLN A 197 5.54 -4.58 21.83
N LEU A 198 6.79 -4.85 21.43
CA LEU A 198 7.50 -6.06 21.84
C LEU A 198 8.07 -5.83 23.25
N GLY A 199 7.19 -5.95 24.24
CA GLY A 199 7.52 -6.05 25.67
C GLY A 199 6.82 -7.26 26.26
N GLU A 200 7.59 -8.12 26.91
CA GLU A 200 7.25 -9.37 27.58
C GLU A 200 5.80 -9.45 28.12
N GLY A 201 4.97 -10.24 27.46
CA GLY A 201 3.58 -10.45 27.86
C GLY A 201 2.90 -11.39 26.90
N GLU A 202 3.15 -12.70 27.08
CA GLU A 202 2.40 -13.77 26.41
C GLU A 202 0.91 -13.72 26.83
N GLN A 203 0.13 -12.80 26.27
CA GLN A 203 -1.33 -12.87 26.36
C GLN A 203 -1.80 -13.91 25.33
N ARG A 204 -2.22 -15.07 25.87
CA ARG A 204 -2.71 -16.23 25.13
C ARG A 204 -3.96 -15.88 24.30
N SER A 205 -3.80 -15.80 22.99
CA SER A 205 -4.91 -15.84 22.03
C SER A 205 -4.46 -16.48 20.71
N SER A 206 -5.43 -17.03 19.96
CA SER A 206 -5.27 -18.02 18.90
C SER A 206 -4.12 -17.74 17.91
N PRO A 207 -3.29 -18.74 17.60
CA PRO A 207 -2.24 -18.62 16.58
C PRO A 207 -2.89 -18.38 15.21
N GLY A 208 -2.78 -17.16 14.66
CA GLY A 208 -3.19 -16.86 13.28
C GLY A 208 -3.97 -15.56 13.05
N SER A 209 -4.43 -14.85 14.09
CA SER A 209 -5.06 -13.53 13.89
C SER A 209 -4.03 -12.39 14.02
N PRO A 210 -3.95 -11.45 13.07
CA PRO A 210 -3.04 -10.32 13.15
C PRO A 210 -3.41 -9.42 14.33
N ARG A 211 -2.43 -9.10 15.17
CA ARG A 211 -2.59 -8.28 16.38
C ARG A 211 -2.29 -6.81 16.13
N THR A 212 -1.57 -6.51 15.06
CA THR A 212 -1.17 -5.16 14.69
C THR A 212 -1.53 -4.88 13.23
N ILE A 213 -1.64 -3.59 12.89
CA ILE A 213 -1.84 -3.15 11.51
C ILE A 213 -0.68 -3.64 10.62
N ALA A 214 0.56 -3.64 11.14
CA ALA A 214 1.72 -4.20 10.45
C ALA A 214 1.55 -5.68 10.08
N GLU A 215 1.15 -6.51 11.04
CA GLU A 215 0.92 -7.94 10.81
C GLU A 215 -0.22 -8.18 9.81
N LEU A 216 -1.31 -7.41 9.89
CA LEU A 216 -2.44 -7.51 8.96
C LEU A 216 -1.98 -7.23 7.53
N LEU A 217 -1.27 -6.11 7.30
CA LEU A 217 -0.80 -5.74 5.97
C LEU A 217 0.30 -6.68 5.46
N ALA A 218 1.24 -7.06 6.32
CA ALA A 218 2.32 -7.97 5.95
C ALA A 218 1.83 -9.39 5.60
N SER A 219 0.71 -9.85 6.17
CA SER A 219 0.11 -11.15 5.84
C SER A 219 -0.81 -11.14 4.61
N HIS A 220 -1.27 -9.96 4.17
CA HIS A 220 -2.29 -9.85 3.12
C HIS A 220 -1.87 -9.03 1.89
N HIS A 221 -0.66 -8.48 1.86
CA HIS A 221 -0.21 -7.61 0.76
C HIS A 221 -0.26 -8.28 -0.63
N GLU A 222 -0.09 -9.60 -0.73
CA GLU A 222 -0.15 -10.34 -2.01
C GLU A 222 -1.55 -10.33 -2.62
N PHE A 223 -2.59 -10.05 -1.82
CA PHE A 223 -3.98 -9.96 -2.26
C PHE A 223 -4.41 -8.52 -2.55
N LEU A 224 -3.53 -7.53 -2.38
CA LEU A 224 -3.85 -6.16 -2.78
C LEU A 224 -3.95 -6.08 -4.31
N PRO A 225 -4.88 -5.26 -4.85
CA PRO A 225 -4.99 -5.11 -6.28
C PRO A 225 -3.67 -4.68 -6.93
N PRO A 226 -3.35 -5.19 -8.14
CA PRO A 226 -2.10 -4.88 -8.83
C PRO A 226 -1.97 -3.42 -9.24
N TRP A 227 -2.99 -2.58 -9.07
CA TRP A 227 -2.96 -1.13 -9.23
C TRP A 227 -2.73 -0.32 -7.94
N LEU A 228 -2.84 -0.94 -6.76
CA LEU A 228 -2.73 -0.24 -5.47
C LEU A 228 -1.31 -0.35 -4.88
N LEU A 229 -0.65 0.78 -4.63
CA LEU A 229 0.65 0.83 -3.97
C LEU A 229 0.49 1.05 -2.46
N LEU A 230 1.11 0.21 -1.63
CA LEU A 230 1.11 0.43 -0.17
C LEU A 230 2.34 1.22 0.25
N ILE A 231 2.16 2.38 0.87
CA ILE A 231 3.23 3.22 1.39
C ILE A 231 3.17 3.17 2.91
N CYS A 232 4.20 2.63 3.56
CA CYS A 232 4.29 2.58 5.01
C CYS A 232 5.45 3.43 5.52
N SER A 233 5.35 3.94 6.75
CA SER A 233 6.48 4.55 7.44
C SER A 233 6.77 3.83 8.75
N ALA A 234 8.05 3.70 9.10
CA ALA A 234 8.48 3.01 10.32
C ALA A 234 9.80 3.55 10.91
N ARG A 235 10.03 3.35 12.21
CA ARG A 235 11.34 3.64 12.83
C ARG A 235 12.40 2.62 12.42
N ARG A 236 13.61 3.09 12.09
CA ARG A 236 14.75 2.24 11.69
C ARG A 236 15.15 1.18 12.72
N GLN A 237 14.96 1.49 14.00
CA GLN A 237 15.30 0.58 15.09
C GLN A 237 14.34 -0.62 15.23
N ASN A 238 13.15 -0.57 14.62
CA ASN A 238 12.21 -1.68 14.68
C ASN A 238 12.55 -2.75 13.62
N LYS A 239 13.50 -3.63 13.97
CA LYS A 239 13.94 -4.73 13.10
C LYS A 239 12.83 -5.71 12.76
N ALA A 240 11.81 -5.87 13.61
CA ALA A 240 10.69 -6.78 13.33
C ALA A 240 9.88 -6.28 12.13
N ILE A 241 9.55 -4.99 12.10
CA ILE A 241 8.87 -4.35 10.98
C ILE A 241 9.72 -4.43 9.71
N THR A 242 11.00 -4.07 9.78
CA THR A 242 11.87 -4.18 8.59
C THR A 242 11.91 -5.61 8.04
N LYS A 243 11.98 -6.64 8.90
CA LYS A 243 11.94 -8.04 8.49
C LYS A 243 10.61 -8.45 7.85
N LEU A 244 9.47 -8.02 8.40
CA LEU A 244 8.14 -8.32 7.84
C LEU A 244 8.00 -7.85 6.38
N PHE A 245 8.68 -6.76 6.06
CA PHE A 245 8.59 -6.06 4.77
C PHE A 245 9.82 -6.26 3.86
N THR A 246 10.84 -7.01 4.31
CA THR A 246 12.05 -7.29 3.52
C THR A 246 11.73 -8.15 2.29
N GLY A 247 12.31 -7.81 1.13
CA GLY A 247 12.14 -8.56 -0.14
C GLY A 247 10.76 -8.41 -0.78
N LYS A 248 9.96 -7.48 -0.25
CA LYS A 248 8.52 -7.37 -0.46
C LYS A 248 8.14 -5.95 -0.92
N CYS A 249 8.71 -4.93 -0.26
CA CYS A 249 8.58 -3.53 -0.64
C CYS A 249 9.93 -2.88 -0.98
N VAL A 250 9.91 -1.74 -1.68
CA VAL A 250 11.08 -0.87 -1.83
C VAL A 250 11.31 -0.12 -0.51
N CYS A 251 12.42 -0.42 0.17
CA CYS A 251 12.82 0.29 1.38
C CYS A 251 13.50 1.63 1.03
N VAL A 252 13.03 2.72 1.63
CA VAL A 252 13.57 4.07 1.44
C VAL A 252 13.98 4.62 2.80
N CYS A 253 15.28 4.78 3.03
CA CYS A 253 15.73 5.38 4.28
C CYS A 253 15.63 6.91 4.24
N VAL A 254 14.92 7.48 5.21
CA VAL A 254 14.79 8.91 5.45
C VAL A 254 15.69 9.26 6.65
N THR A 255 16.90 9.74 6.38
CA THR A 255 17.91 10.17 7.37
C THR A 255 18.11 11.68 7.35
N HIS A 256 18.44 12.30 8.50
CA HIS A 256 18.56 13.77 8.61
C HIS A 256 19.64 14.36 7.68
N LEU A 257 20.71 13.61 7.41
CA LEU A 257 21.63 13.85 6.31
C LEU A 257 21.27 12.89 5.16
N GLY A 258 21.40 13.36 3.92
CA GLY A 258 21.12 12.57 2.71
C GLY A 258 21.72 11.16 2.73
N ASP A 259 20.97 10.27 2.08
CA ASP A 259 21.38 8.97 1.53
C ASP A 259 21.92 7.88 2.46
N VAL A 260 21.11 6.83 2.67
CA VAL A 260 21.60 5.44 2.74
C VAL A 260 20.57 4.51 2.11
N PHE A 261 20.97 3.73 1.09
CA PHE A 261 20.18 2.64 0.50
C PHE A 261 20.63 1.29 1.10
N PHE A 262 19.71 0.37 1.34
CA PHE A 262 19.98 -1.05 1.59
C PHE A 262 19.00 -1.90 0.80
#